data_AF-A0A974S4A3-F1
#
_entry.id   AF-A0A974S4A3-F1
#
_cell.length_a   1.000
_cell.length_b   1.000
_cell.length_c   1.000
_cell.angle_alpha   90.00
_cell.angle_beta   90.00
_cell.angle_gamma   90.00
#
_symmetry.space_group_name_H-M   'P 1'
#
loop_
_entity.id
_entity.type
_entity.pdbx_description
1 polymer ?
#
loop_
_entity_poly.entity_id
_entity_poly.type
_entity_poly.pdbx_seq_one_letter_code
_entity_poly.pdbx_strand_id
1 'polypeptide(L)'
;MEIVCGGNKGDRRYAIVHYISVMPISTDNSVFDKNGRLLFCSVERFVRDICEGEHCFICGRSEQETPFNREHILPNWLLRQFTLHAKTMTLPNRERHGYGTYTIPCCVDCNSRLSSTFETPVSEAFASGFAGVEALIDLEGTHRLFQWLALIFLKLHLKDRRLKKHLDRRLGDAPISETYEWETFHHVHCLARAHYTEALLGDFVFGSFMLVQLVPDSEDEPFDVVSVTDASSLFLRAGDVALYAVLNDGQACVRAIEPTLGRITGPLHPMQARELAAELAAAKLHLKNPPRFSTLMSDEDGADLQMIADLDPAGPLFLEKDAPTVGFVKHFAFRHVLDRIEGHTREEAVALLKQNRLSFLFDDNGNFITGRRGPESEVTSIS
;
A
#
# COMPACT_ATOMS: atom_id res chain seq x y z
N MET A 1 1.29 -27.00 15.50
CA MET A 1 2.10 -27.47 16.65
C MET A 1 1.29 -27.24 17.93
N GLU A 2 0.71 -28.30 18.49
CA GLU A 2 0.16 -28.33 19.85
C GLU A 2 0.92 -29.44 20.59
N ILE A 3 1.49 -29.15 21.76
CA ILE A 3 2.32 -30.11 22.52
C ILE A 3 1.52 -30.58 23.74
N VAL A 4 1.28 -31.90 23.81
CA VAL A 4 0.84 -32.59 25.03
C VAL A 4 1.82 -33.71 25.35
N CYS A 5 2.36 -33.69 26.58
CA CYS A 5 3.32 -34.67 27.09
C CYS A 5 2.63 -35.90 27.71
N GLY A 6 3.11 -37.10 27.39
CA GLY A 6 2.82 -38.33 28.13
C GLY A 6 3.65 -39.51 27.61
N GLY A 7 4.42 -40.18 28.47
CA GLY A 7 5.29 -41.31 28.12
C GLY A 7 4.81 -42.67 28.64
N ASN A 8 5.23 -43.79 28.03
CA ASN A 8 6.21 -44.77 28.56
C ASN A 8 6.38 -46.04 27.66
N LYS A 9 7.66 -46.44 27.49
CA LYS A 9 8.33 -47.75 27.23
C LYS A 9 7.65 -48.95 26.53
N GLY A 10 8.31 -49.47 25.48
CA GLY A 10 8.33 -50.92 25.15
C GLY A 10 8.78 -51.36 23.74
N ASP A 11 10.06 -51.74 23.61
CA ASP A 11 10.65 -52.82 22.75
C ASP A 11 10.84 -52.69 21.20
N ARG A 12 12.04 -53.17 20.78
CA ARG A 12 12.58 -53.59 19.46
C ARG A 12 12.84 -52.60 18.31
N ARG A 13 14.15 -52.42 18.11
CA ARG A 13 14.94 -51.87 16.99
C ARG A 13 14.39 -52.17 15.58
N TYR A 14 13.91 -51.12 14.93
CA TYR A 14 14.21 -50.83 13.54
C TYR A 14 14.93 -49.49 13.52
N ALA A 15 16.14 -49.43 12.94
CA ALA A 15 16.80 -48.16 12.66
C ALA A 15 16.08 -47.51 11.47
N ILE A 16 14.94 -46.90 11.74
CA ILE A 16 14.38 -45.89 10.85
C ILE A 16 15.26 -44.67 11.07
N VAL A 17 16.13 -44.37 10.11
CA VAL A 17 16.77 -43.06 10.05
C VAL A 17 15.66 -42.08 9.72
N HIS A 18 14.97 -41.60 10.74
CA HIS A 18 14.19 -40.38 10.64
C HIS A 18 15.20 -39.27 10.39
N TYR A 19 15.43 -38.93 9.12
CA TYR A 19 15.84 -37.58 8.79
C TYR A 19 14.66 -36.70 9.20
N ILE A 20 14.65 -36.28 10.46
CA ILE A 20 13.91 -35.08 10.86
C ILE A 20 14.71 -33.97 10.22
N SER A 21 14.30 -33.52 9.04
CA SER A 21 14.95 -32.40 8.35
C SER A 21 14.46 -31.11 8.99
N VAL A 22 14.79 -30.93 10.27
CA VAL A 22 14.41 -29.78 11.09
C VAL A 22 14.53 -28.52 10.25
N MET A 23 13.38 -27.87 9.99
CA MET A 23 13.31 -26.57 9.32
C MET A 23 14.47 -25.69 9.81
N PRO A 24 15.27 -25.09 8.93
CA PRO A 24 16.32 -24.17 9.35
C PRO A 24 15.67 -22.85 9.81
N ILE A 25 15.09 -22.89 11.01
CA ILE A 25 14.66 -21.72 11.76
C ILE A 25 15.93 -21.07 12.30
N SER A 26 16.23 -19.86 11.84
CA SER A 26 17.37 -19.09 12.35
C SER A 26 17.09 -18.59 13.76
N THR A 27 18.14 -18.12 14.43
CA THR A 27 18.05 -17.59 15.80
C THR A 27 17.09 -16.40 15.96
N ASP A 28 16.86 -15.66 14.87
CA ASP A 28 15.90 -14.54 14.80
C ASP A 28 14.47 -14.99 14.43
N ASN A 29 14.19 -16.29 14.40
CA ASN A 29 12.92 -16.92 13.98
C ASN A 29 12.55 -16.73 12.51
N SER A 30 13.49 -16.31 11.64
CA SER A 30 13.27 -16.41 10.20
C SER A 30 13.34 -17.86 9.74
N VAL A 31 12.66 -18.20 8.65
CA VAL A 31 12.58 -19.56 8.14
C VAL A 31 13.05 -19.62 6.70
N PHE A 32 13.90 -20.61 6.41
CA PHE A 32 14.43 -20.88 5.08
C PHE A 32 13.98 -22.25 4.58
N ASP A 33 13.87 -22.41 3.26
CA ASP A 33 13.76 -23.75 2.68
C ASP A 33 15.13 -24.47 2.67
N LYS A 34 15.15 -25.74 2.25
CA LYS A 34 16.38 -26.52 2.09
C LYS A 34 17.40 -25.94 1.10
N ASN A 35 16.98 -25.03 0.23
CA ASN A 35 17.83 -24.37 -0.76
C ASN A 35 18.35 -22.99 -0.28
N GLY A 36 18.01 -22.58 0.95
CA GLY A 36 18.36 -21.28 1.50
C GLY A 36 17.49 -20.12 1.01
N ARG A 37 16.32 -20.40 0.42
CA ARG A 37 15.31 -19.38 0.10
C ARG A 37 14.63 -18.92 1.39
N LEU A 38 14.68 -17.62 1.68
CA LEU A 38 14.01 -17.03 2.84
C LEU A 38 12.47 -17.05 2.69
N LEU A 39 11.81 -18.06 3.24
CA LEU A 39 10.35 -18.25 3.20
C LEU A 39 9.62 -17.28 4.12
N PHE A 40 10.04 -17.20 5.38
CA PHE A 40 9.48 -16.26 6.35
C PHE A 40 10.58 -15.36 6.91
N CYS A 41 10.43 -14.06 6.72
CA CYS A 41 11.32 -13.06 7.32
C CYS A 41 10.72 -12.68 8.66
N SER A 42 11.42 -12.88 9.78
CA SER A 42 10.91 -12.43 11.08
C SER A 42 10.80 -10.91 11.14
N VAL A 43 9.98 -10.40 12.06
CA VAL A 43 9.84 -8.96 12.28
C VAL A 43 11.19 -8.31 12.58
N GLU A 44 12.00 -8.92 13.45
CA GLU A 44 13.33 -8.43 13.81
C GLU A 44 14.24 -8.32 12.57
N ARG A 45 14.29 -9.38 11.75
CA ARG A 45 15.07 -9.38 10.51
C ARG A 45 14.56 -8.34 9.52
N PHE A 46 13.24 -8.23 9.36
CA PHE A 46 12.63 -7.24 8.48
C PHE A 46 13.04 -5.82 8.86
N VAL A 47 12.94 -5.47 10.15
CA VAL A 47 13.35 -4.15 10.63
C VAL A 47 14.85 -3.93 10.40
N ARG A 48 15.70 -4.83 10.93
CA ARG A 48 17.17 -4.69 10.89
C ARG A 48 17.73 -4.67 9.47
N ASP A 49 17.37 -5.66 8.65
CA ASP A 49 18.06 -5.92 7.40
C ASP A 49 17.42 -5.18 6.22
N ILE A 50 16.09 -4.99 6.25
CA ILE A 50 15.32 -4.45 5.12
C ILE A 50 14.91 -3.01 5.36
N CYS A 51 14.29 -2.69 6.50
CA CYS A 51 13.82 -1.33 6.79
C CYS A 51 14.97 -0.39 7.11
N GLU A 52 15.90 -0.83 7.96
CA GLU A 52 17.04 -0.03 8.41
C GLU A 52 18.34 -0.36 7.65
N GLY A 53 18.38 -1.53 7.02
CA GLY A 53 19.52 -2.03 6.26
C GLY A 53 19.41 -1.81 4.75
N GLU A 54 20.34 -2.46 4.03
CA GLU A 54 20.48 -2.36 2.57
C GLU A 54 20.27 -3.72 1.89
N HIS A 55 19.59 -4.66 2.56
CA HIS A 55 19.30 -5.97 1.98
C HIS A 55 18.17 -5.85 0.94
N CYS A 56 18.13 -6.81 0.01
CA CYS A 56 17.04 -6.88 -0.95
C CYS A 56 15.72 -7.11 -0.21
N PHE A 57 14.79 -6.17 -0.35
CA PHE A 57 13.49 -6.23 0.32
C PHE A 57 12.64 -7.44 -0.08
N ILE A 58 12.96 -8.11 -1.20
CA ILE A 58 12.28 -9.34 -1.62
C ILE A 58 12.92 -10.59 -1.04
N CYS A 59 14.23 -10.83 -1.21
CA CYS A 59 14.86 -12.10 -0.78
C CYS A 59 15.66 -12.02 0.52
N GLY A 60 15.95 -10.82 1.04
CA GLY A 60 16.70 -10.60 2.27
C GLY A 60 18.23 -10.75 2.15
N ARG A 61 18.78 -11.00 0.96
CA ARG A 61 20.24 -11.06 0.73
C ARG A 61 20.84 -9.66 0.61
N SER A 62 22.11 -9.51 0.97
CA SER A 62 22.91 -8.28 0.86
C SER A 62 23.68 -8.16 -0.47
N GLU A 63 24.24 -6.98 -0.77
CA GLU A 63 25.11 -6.75 -1.94
C GLU A 63 26.40 -7.60 -1.91
N GLN A 64 26.78 -8.13 -0.74
CA GLN A 64 27.93 -9.03 -0.60
C GLN A 64 27.60 -10.45 -1.07
N GLU A 65 26.33 -10.84 -1.05
CA GLU A 65 25.85 -12.19 -1.36
C GLU A 65 25.33 -12.32 -2.80
N THR A 66 24.86 -11.23 -3.42
CA THR A 66 24.25 -11.26 -4.76
C THR A 66 24.39 -9.88 -5.43
N PRO A 67 24.48 -9.80 -6.78
CA PRO A 67 24.54 -8.52 -7.47
C PRO A 67 23.23 -7.73 -7.35
N PHE A 68 23.35 -6.42 -7.18
CA PHE A 68 22.23 -5.50 -7.05
C PHE A 68 22.11 -4.55 -8.24
N ASN A 69 20.89 -4.08 -8.44
CA ASN A 69 20.60 -2.92 -9.25
C ASN A 69 19.73 -1.93 -8.45
N ARG A 70 19.09 -1.00 -9.14
CA ARG A 70 18.18 -0.01 -8.55
C ARG A 70 16.79 -0.29 -9.08
N GLU A 71 15.87 -0.58 -8.16
CA GLU A 71 14.45 -0.75 -8.45
C GLU A 71 13.74 0.59 -8.28
N HIS A 72 12.91 0.97 -9.25
CA HIS A 72 12.15 2.22 -9.16
C HIS A 72 10.98 2.07 -8.19
N ILE A 73 10.69 3.12 -7.42
CA ILE A 73 9.52 3.12 -6.52
C ILE A 73 8.24 3.02 -7.33
N LEU A 74 8.09 3.91 -8.32
CA LEU A 74 7.07 3.79 -9.34
C LEU A 74 7.66 3.08 -10.56
N PRO A 75 6.97 2.06 -11.09
CA PRO A 75 7.44 1.31 -12.25
C PRO A 75 7.87 2.16 -13.43
N ASN A 76 8.96 1.74 -14.08
CA ASN A 76 9.58 2.49 -15.17
C ASN A 76 8.64 2.69 -16.37
N TRP A 77 7.67 1.80 -16.60
CA TRP A 77 6.68 1.96 -17.65
C TRP A 77 5.72 3.13 -17.36
N LEU A 78 5.28 3.33 -16.10
CA LEU A 78 4.51 4.52 -15.70
C LEU A 78 5.32 5.80 -15.91
N LEU A 79 6.61 5.75 -15.53
CA LEU A 79 7.50 6.90 -15.68
C LEU A 79 7.64 7.33 -17.15
N ARG A 80 7.68 6.36 -18.08
CA ARG A 80 7.72 6.63 -19.51
C ARG A 80 6.36 7.09 -20.05
N GLN A 81 5.29 6.35 -19.75
CA GLN A 81 3.95 6.61 -20.28
C GLN A 81 3.45 8.02 -19.94
N PHE A 82 3.75 8.50 -18.73
CA PHE A 82 3.32 9.83 -18.26
C PHE A 82 4.46 10.87 -18.25
N THR A 83 5.58 10.58 -18.93
CA THR A 83 6.75 11.49 -19.04
C THR A 83 7.24 12.00 -17.67
N LEU A 84 7.20 11.13 -16.64
CA LEU A 84 7.53 11.51 -15.28
C LEU A 84 9.04 11.55 -15.02
N HIS A 85 9.88 10.92 -15.85
CA HIS A 85 11.34 10.91 -15.63
C HIS A 85 11.94 12.31 -15.44
N ALA A 86 11.42 13.31 -16.16
CA ALA A 86 11.85 14.70 -16.07
C ALA A 86 11.05 15.53 -15.05
N LYS A 87 10.00 14.96 -14.44
CA LYS A 87 9.17 15.62 -13.43
C LYS A 87 9.68 15.35 -12.01
N THR A 88 9.23 16.18 -11.08
CA THR A 88 9.54 16.06 -9.66
C THR A 88 8.28 15.84 -8.84
N MET A 89 8.38 15.08 -7.76
CA MET A 89 7.40 15.03 -6.69
C MET A 89 7.83 15.90 -5.51
N THR A 90 6.88 16.30 -4.66
CA THR A 90 7.18 16.97 -3.39
C THR A 90 7.13 15.94 -2.26
N LEU A 91 8.25 15.77 -1.57
CA LEU A 91 8.39 14.86 -0.44
C LEU A 91 7.72 15.42 0.83
N PRO A 92 7.49 14.60 1.87
CA PRO A 92 6.94 15.06 3.16
C PRO A 92 7.72 16.22 3.80
N ASN A 93 9.04 16.26 3.61
CA ASN A 93 9.93 17.34 4.08
C ASN A 93 9.87 18.62 3.20
N ARG A 94 8.97 18.67 2.21
CA ARG A 94 8.78 19.74 1.19
C ARG A 94 9.90 19.87 0.16
N GLU A 95 10.86 18.96 0.15
CA GLU A 95 11.89 18.89 -0.89
C GLU A 95 11.29 18.37 -2.20
N ARG A 96 11.83 18.83 -3.33
CA ARG A 96 11.51 18.25 -4.64
C ARG A 96 12.45 17.11 -4.94
N HIS A 97 11.90 15.96 -5.31
CA HIS A 97 12.67 14.79 -5.73
C HIS A 97 12.26 14.35 -7.14
N GLY A 98 13.23 14.01 -7.99
CA GLY A 98 12.95 13.56 -9.36
C GLY A 98 12.40 12.14 -9.37
N TYR A 99 11.31 11.90 -10.13
CA TYR A 99 10.76 10.54 -10.27
C TYR A 99 11.78 9.57 -10.88
N GLY A 100 12.56 10.01 -11.86
CA GLY A 100 13.55 9.17 -12.54
C GLY A 100 14.69 8.66 -11.66
N THR A 101 14.98 9.30 -10.52
CA THR A 101 16.01 8.88 -9.56
C THR A 101 15.41 8.29 -8.28
N TYR A 102 14.09 8.14 -8.25
CA TYR A 102 13.37 7.64 -7.09
C TYR A 102 13.41 6.11 -7.09
N THR A 103 14.49 5.57 -6.51
CA THR A 103 14.80 4.14 -6.50
C THR A 103 15.27 3.63 -5.12
N ILE A 104 15.16 2.32 -4.91
CA ILE A 104 15.71 1.54 -3.79
C ILE A 104 16.62 0.40 -4.30
N PRO A 105 17.45 -0.24 -3.45
CA PRO A 105 18.22 -1.41 -3.83
C PRO A 105 17.32 -2.63 -3.98
N CYS A 106 17.63 -3.45 -4.97
CA CYS A 106 17.07 -4.78 -5.13
C CYS A 106 18.12 -5.66 -5.81
N CYS A 107 18.18 -6.95 -5.45
CA CYS A 107 19.03 -7.85 -6.22
C CYS A 107 18.50 -8.02 -7.64
N VAL A 108 19.39 -8.29 -8.59
CA VAL A 108 19.06 -8.39 -10.02
C VAL A 108 17.98 -9.46 -10.27
N ASP A 109 18.06 -10.60 -9.59
CA ASP A 109 17.12 -11.71 -9.76
C ASP A 109 15.71 -11.34 -9.30
N CYS A 110 15.58 -10.75 -8.10
CA CYS A 110 14.28 -10.32 -7.59
C CYS A 110 13.70 -9.19 -8.43
N ASN A 111 14.50 -8.21 -8.86
CA ASN A 111 14.02 -7.14 -9.73
C ASN A 111 13.48 -7.70 -11.07
N SER A 112 14.22 -8.64 -11.69
CA SER A 112 13.77 -9.31 -12.91
C SER A 112 12.47 -10.09 -12.71
N ARG A 113 12.33 -10.79 -11.57
CA ARG A 113 11.09 -11.50 -11.21
C ARG A 113 9.92 -10.53 -11.05
N LEU A 114 10.10 -9.42 -10.33
CA LEU A 114 9.08 -8.37 -10.19
C LEU A 114 8.60 -7.86 -11.55
N SER A 115 9.52 -7.65 -12.49
CA SER A 115 9.18 -7.20 -13.85
C SER A 115 8.28 -8.21 -14.59
N SER A 116 8.61 -9.50 -14.52
CA SER A 116 7.79 -10.55 -15.17
C SER A 116 6.47 -10.81 -14.44
N THR A 117 6.45 -10.72 -13.11
CA THR A 117 5.29 -11.07 -12.29
C THR A 117 4.28 -9.93 -12.24
N PHE A 118 4.72 -8.68 -12.13
CA PHE A 118 3.82 -7.54 -11.96
C PHE A 118 3.93 -6.57 -13.13
N GLU A 119 5.12 -6.07 -13.43
CA GLU A 119 5.21 -4.88 -14.30
C GLU A 119 4.76 -5.13 -15.73
N THR A 120 5.11 -6.28 -16.31
CA THR A 120 4.70 -6.64 -17.67
C THR A 120 3.17 -6.78 -17.78
N PRO A 121 2.50 -7.71 -17.05
CA PRO A 121 1.05 -7.88 -17.17
C PRO A 121 0.25 -6.64 -16.75
N VAL A 122 0.70 -5.91 -15.72
CA VAL A 122 0.02 -4.69 -15.29
C VAL A 122 0.18 -3.61 -16.36
N SER A 123 1.37 -3.41 -16.94
CA SER A 123 1.54 -2.41 -18.01
C SER A 123 0.71 -2.71 -19.26
N GLU A 124 0.55 -3.99 -19.62
CA GLU A 124 -0.28 -4.43 -20.73
C GLU A 124 -1.77 -4.12 -20.48
N ALA A 125 -2.25 -4.35 -19.27
CA ALA A 125 -3.61 -3.99 -18.87
C ALA A 125 -3.83 -2.46 -18.94
N PHE A 126 -2.91 -1.67 -18.37
CA PHE A 126 -3.00 -0.21 -18.38
C PHE A 126 -2.85 0.41 -19.78
N ALA A 127 -2.23 -0.28 -20.74
CA ALA A 127 -2.16 0.19 -22.12
C ALA A 127 -3.54 0.31 -22.79
N SER A 128 -4.55 -0.40 -22.26
CA SER A 128 -5.94 -0.33 -22.74
C SER A 128 -6.86 0.48 -21.79
N GLY A 129 -6.28 1.30 -20.91
CA GLY A 129 -7.04 2.15 -19.97
C GLY A 129 -7.88 1.35 -18.98
N PHE A 130 -9.00 1.92 -18.54
CA PHE A 130 -9.89 1.28 -17.56
C PHE A 130 -10.35 -0.13 -17.98
N ALA A 131 -10.77 -0.30 -19.23
CA ALA A 131 -11.26 -1.58 -19.73
C ALA A 131 -10.20 -2.70 -19.68
N GLY A 132 -8.92 -2.37 -19.90
CA GLY A 132 -7.84 -3.36 -19.79
C GLY A 132 -7.58 -3.80 -18.35
N VAL A 133 -7.65 -2.87 -17.41
CA VAL A 133 -7.49 -3.18 -15.98
C VAL A 133 -8.69 -3.95 -15.43
N GLU A 134 -9.91 -3.62 -15.88
CA GLU A 134 -11.12 -4.38 -15.59
C GLU A 134 -11.01 -5.82 -16.13
N ALA A 135 -10.59 -5.99 -17.39
CA ALA A 135 -10.40 -7.31 -17.99
C ALA A 135 -9.33 -8.15 -17.25
N LEU A 136 -8.28 -7.52 -16.71
CA LEU A 136 -7.31 -8.21 -15.87
C LEU A 136 -7.97 -8.71 -14.57
N ILE A 137 -8.77 -7.87 -13.90
CA ILE A 137 -9.48 -8.26 -12.69
C ILE A 137 -10.46 -9.41 -12.97
N ASP A 138 -11.19 -9.37 -14.08
CA ASP A 138 -12.11 -10.45 -14.46
C ASP A 138 -11.38 -11.78 -14.70
N LEU A 139 -10.15 -11.72 -15.20
CA LEU A 139 -9.35 -12.91 -15.53
C LEU A 139 -8.73 -13.57 -14.29
N GLU A 140 -8.15 -12.78 -13.39
CA GLU A 140 -7.31 -13.30 -12.29
C GLU A 140 -7.69 -12.77 -10.89
N GLY A 141 -8.77 -11.99 -10.80
CA GLY A 141 -9.16 -11.30 -9.58
C GLY A 141 -8.29 -10.07 -9.29
N THR A 142 -8.44 -9.51 -8.09
CA THR A 142 -7.76 -8.26 -7.69
C THR A 142 -6.36 -8.49 -7.12
N HIS A 143 -5.96 -9.75 -6.89
CA HIS A 143 -4.78 -10.11 -6.09
C HIS A 143 -3.48 -9.51 -6.65
N ARG A 144 -3.23 -9.63 -7.96
CA ARG A 144 -2.00 -9.11 -8.57
C ARG A 144 -1.90 -7.61 -8.43
N LEU A 145 -2.98 -6.88 -8.72
CA LEU A 145 -3.02 -5.42 -8.59
C LEU A 145 -2.86 -4.99 -7.13
N PHE A 146 -3.49 -5.69 -6.19
CA PHE A 146 -3.32 -5.39 -4.77
C PHE A 146 -1.87 -5.58 -4.31
N GLN A 147 -1.23 -6.71 -4.68
CA GLN A 147 0.18 -6.95 -4.37
C GLN A 147 1.09 -5.91 -5.03
N TRP A 148 0.79 -5.49 -6.25
CA TRP A 148 1.52 -4.44 -6.95
C TRP A 148 1.40 -3.07 -6.23
N LEU A 149 0.21 -2.71 -5.74
CA LEU A 149 0.03 -1.53 -4.90
C LEU A 149 0.73 -1.65 -3.55
N ALA A 150 0.71 -2.83 -2.92
CA ALA A 150 1.45 -3.11 -1.69
C ALA A 150 2.97 -2.97 -1.90
N LEU A 151 3.50 -3.42 -3.05
CA LEU A 151 4.89 -3.20 -3.46
C LEU A 151 5.19 -1.71 -3.58
N ILE A 152 4.38 -0.93 -4.30
CA ILE A 152 4.58 0.51 -4.43
C ILE A 152 4.57 1.19 -3.05
N PHE A 153 3.59 0.85 -2.20
CA PHE A 153 3.48 1.37 -0.84
C PHE A 153 4.73 1.03 -0.02
N LEU A 154 5.15 -0.23 0.03
CA LEU A 154 6.35 -0.63 0.77
C LEU A 154 7.60 0.10 0.24
N LYS A 155 7.77 0.16 -1.09
CA LYS A 155 8.89 0.85 -1.74
C LYS A 155 8.95 2.33 -1.34
N LEU A 156 7.81 3.03 -1.34
CA LEU A 156 7.71 4.43 -0.89
C LEU A 156 8.29 4.60 0.52
N HIS A 157 7.87 3.76 1.46
CA HIS A 157 8.28 3.88 2.86
C HIS A 157 9.75 3.48 3.07
N LEU A 158 10.23 2.41 2.42
CA LEU A 158 11.65 2.04 2.45
C LEU A 158 12.56 3.13 1.89
N LYS A 159 12.07 3.91 0.92
CA LYS A 159 12.81 5.06 0.39
C LYS A 159 12.90 6.22 1.38
N ASP A 160 11.88 6.45 2.19
CA ASP A 160 11.85 7.51 3.20
C ASP A 160 12.96 7.37 4.25
N ARG A 161 13.46 6.15 4.50
CA ARG A 161 14.64 5.90 5.35
C ARG A 161 15.93 6.56 4.84
N ARG A 162 16.01 6.82 3.53
CA ARG A 162 17.19 7.40 2.86
C ARG A 162 17.05 8.90 2.60
N LEU A 163 15.89 9.45 2.91
CA LEU A 163 15.57 10.85 2.71
C LEU A 163 15.57 11.55 4.06
N LYS A 164 16.13 12.75 4.12
CA LYS A 164 16.24 13.49 5.38
C LYS A 164 14.92 14.14 5.74
N LYS A 165 14.56 14.07 7.01
CA LYS A 165 13.42 14.82 7.58
C LYS A 165 13.66 16.33 7.56
N HIS A 166 14.89 16.73 7.88
CA HIS A 166 15.28 18.14 7.96
C HIS A 166 16.22 18.52 6.82
N LEU A 167 15.86 19.59 6.12
CA LEU A 167 16.72 20.20 5.09
C LEU A 167 17.87 21.00 5.72
N ASP A 168 17.60 21.63 6.86
CA ASP A 168 18.62 22.27 7.68
C ASP A 168 19.29 21.22 8.59
N ARG A 169 20.56 20.91 8.31
CA ARG A 169 21.34 19.90 9.04
C ARG A 169 21.52 20.23 10.52
N ARG A 170 21.35 21.49 10.92
CA ARG A 170 21.42 21.90 12.34
C ARG A 170 20.27 21.36 13.17
N LEU A 171 19.15 21.00 12.54
CA LEU A 171 17.99 20.41 13.19
C LEU A 171 18.12 18.88 13.37
N GLY A 172 19.19 18.26 12.84
CA GLY A 172 19.48 16.83 12.93
C GLY A 172 19.56 16.14 11.58
N ASP A 173 19.99 14.89 11.59
CA ASP A 173 20.12 14.03 10.40
C ASP A 173 19.06 12.90 10.37
N ALA A 174 17.96 13.06 11.13
CA ALA A 174 16.86 12.10 11.18
C ALA A 174 16.26 11.85 9.79
N PRO A 175 15.93 10.59 9.43
CA PRO A 175 15.25 10.28 8.19
C PRO A 175 13.75 10.64 8.26
N ILE A 176 13.08 10.73 7.10
CA ILE A 176 11.62 10.93 7.05
C ILE A 176 10.90 9.80 7.81
N SER A 177 11.45 8.59 7.75
CA SER A 177 10.91 7.39 8.41
C SER A 177 11.17 7.32 9.93
N GLU A 178 11.72 8.36 10.57
CA GLU A 178 12.09 8.32 12.00
C GLU A 178 10.91 7.94 12.91
N THR A 179 9.69 8.35 12.54
CA THR A 179 8.48 8.11 13.34
C THR A 179 7.73 6.84 12.90
N TYR A 180 8.31 6.01 12.05
CA TYR A 180 7.63 4.81 11.57
C TYR A 180 7.75 3.69 12.59
N GLU A 181 6.62 3.02 12.86
CA GLU A 181 6.58 1.74 13.56
C GLU A 181 6.73 0.63 12.52
N TRP A 182 7.97 0.29 12.16
CA TRP A 182 8.26 -0.63 11.05
C TRP A 182 7.60 -1.99 11.17
N GLU A 183 7.39 -2.49 12.39
CA GLU A 183 6.71 -3.74 12.67
C GLU A 183 5.30 -3.79 12.06
N THR A 184 4.62 -2.64 11.96
CA THR A 184 3.29 -2.53 11.34
C THR A 184 3.29 -2.77 9.83
N PHE A 185 4.45 -2.66 9.17
CA PHE A 185 4.65 -2.93 7.75
C PHE A 185 4.95 -4.41 7.46
N HIS A 186 5.15 -5.24 8.48
CA HIS A 186 5.61 -6.61 8.31
C HIS A 186 4.64 -7.47 7.48
N HIS A 187 3.33 -7.36 7.71
CA HIS A 187 2.34 -8.04 6.87
C HIS A 187 2.39 -7.56 5.41
N VAL A 188 2.55 -6.26 5.19
CA VAL A 188 2.70 -5.67 3.85
C VAL A 188 3.94 -6.23 3.16
N HIS A 189 5.04 -6.41 3.89
CA HIS A 189 6.26 -7.05 3.39
C HIS A 189 6.04 -8.53 3.03
N CYS A 190 5.40 -9.31 3.90
CA CYS A 190 5.02 -10.68 3.62
C CYS A 190 4.15 -10.79 2.36
N LEU A 191 3.17 -9.88 2.21
CA LEU A 191 2.28 -9.85 1.06
C LEU A 191 3.00 -9.48 -0.24
N ALA A 192 3.86 -8.46 -0.19
CA ALA A 192 4.65 -7.99 -1.32
C ALA A 192 5.61 -9.08 -1.82
N ARG A 193 6.14 -9.91 -0.92
CA ARG A 193 7.04 -11.02 -1.25
C ARG A 193 6.32 -12.37 -1.45
N ALA A 194 5.00 -12.44 -1.37
CA ALA A 194 4.29 -13.72 -1.52
C ALA A 194 4.50 -14.36 -2.90
N HIS A 195 4.69 -13.57 -3.96
CA HIS A 195 5.12 -14.09 -5.26
C HIS A 195 6.51 -14.76 -5.20
N TYR A 196 7.40 -14.30 -4.32
CA TYR A 196 8.72 -14.85 -4.07
C TYR A 196 8.71 -16.00 -3.06
N THR A 197 7.70 -16.16 -2.22
CA THR A 197 7.63 -17.29 -1.28
C THR A 197 6.67 -18.37 -1.75
N GLU A 198 5.86 -18.09 -2.77
CA GLU A 198 4.75 -18.94 -3.24
C GLU A 198 3.72 -19.22 -2.13
N ALA A 199 3.61 -18.30 -1.16
CA ALA A 199 2.64 -18.43 -0.08
C ALA A 199 1.21 -18.47 -0.61
N LEU A 200 0.43 -19.44 -0.11
CA LEU A 200 -1.02 -19.47 -0.26
C LEU A 200 -1.62 -18.31 0.54
N LEU A 201 -2.51 -17.54 -0.08
CA LEU A 201 -3.12 -16.36 0.54
C LEU A 201 -4.56 -16.72 0.92
N GLY A 202 -4.83 -16.77 2.22
CA GLY A 202 -6.16 -16.98 2.75
C GLY A 202 -7.08 -15.76 2.57
N ASP A 203 -8.35 -15.96 2.88
CA ASP A 203 -9.34 -14.88 2.85
C ASP A 203 -8.93 -13.72 3.76
N PHE A 204 -9.27 -12.49 3.34
CA PHE A 204 -9.01 -11.25 4.07
C PHE A 204 -7.54 -10.93 4.39
N VAL A 205 -6.58 -11.72 3.88
CA VAL A 205 -5.15 -11.34 3.86
C VAL A 205 -4.95 -10.06 3.04
N PHE A 206 -5.69 -9.96 1.94
CA PHE A 206 -5.85 -8.74 1.18
C PHE A 206 -6.78 -7.77 1.89
N GLY A 207 -6.41 -6.49 1.85
CA GLY A 207 -7.22 -5.41 2.37
C GLY A 207 -8.22 -4.87 1.36
N SER A 208 -8.77 -3.69 1.65
CA SER A 208 -9.73 -3.00 0.79
C SER A 208 -9.10 -2.59 -0.53
N PHE A 209 -9.76 -2.91 -1.63
CA PHE A 209 -9.37 -2.56 -2.99
C PHE A 209 -10.52 -1.91 -3.73
N MET A 210 -10.23 -0.90 -4.57
CA MET A 210 -11.20 -0.38 -5.53
C MET A 210 -10.51 -0.05 -6.85
N LEU A 211 -11.23 -0.33 -7.94
CA LEU A 211 -10.98 0.18 -9.28
C LEU A 211 -12.10 1.19 -9.59
N VAL A 212 -11.73 2.41 -9.96
CA VAL A 212 -12.69 3.47 -10.32
C VAL A 212 -12.29 4.12 -11.64
N GLN A 213 -13.26 4.33 -12.51
CA GLN A 213 -13.08 5.05 -13.76
C GLN A 213 -13.10 6.56 -13.49
N LEU A 214 -12.10 7.25 -14.02
CA LEU A 214 -12.06 8.70 -14.03
C LEU A 214 -12.56 9.24 -15.36
N VAL A 215 -13.04 10.48 -15.33
CA VAL A 215 -13.41 11.21 -16.56
C VAL A 215 -12.17 11.30 -17.48
N PRO A 216 -12.25 10.81 -18.73
CA PRO A 216 -11.16 10.94 -19.69
C PRO A 216 -10.95 12.43 -20.02
N ASP A 217 -9.71 12.83 -20.28
CA ASP A 217 -9.36 14.20 -20.70
C ASP A 217 -9.68 15.30 -19.68
N SER A 218 -9.43 15.04 -18.39
CA SER A 218 -9.34 16.14 -17.42
C SER A 218 -8.20 17.09 -17.79
N GLU A 219 -8.37 18.39 -17.61
CA GLU A 219 -7.26 19.37 -17.68
C GLU A 219 -6.18 19.14 -16.60
N ASP A 220 -6.46 18.30 -15.61
CA ASP A 220 -5.52 17.92 -14.56
C ASP A 220 -4.48 16.90 -15.03
N GLU A 221 -3.34 16.87 -14.34
CA GLU A 221 -2.25 15.92 -14.60
C GLU A 221 -2.76 14.46 -14.59
N PRO A 222 -2.48 13.67 -15.65
CA PRO A 222 -3.05 12.33 -15.83
C PRO A 222 -2.42 11.28 -14.91
N PHE A 223 -1.40 11.64 -14.12
CA PHE A 223 -0.78 10.75 -13.14
C PHE A 223 -0.87 11.37 -11.75
N ASP A 224 -1.22 10.54 -10.76
CA ASP A 224 -1.30 10.96 -9.37
C ASP A 224 -0.98 9.80 -8.43
N VAL A 225 -0.40 10.11 -7.28
CA VAL A 225 -0.16 9.13 -6.22
C VAL A 225 -0.28 9.81 -4.86
N VAL A 226 -1.09 9.24 -3.98
CA VAL A 226 -1.27 9.70 -2.60
C VAL A 226 -1.16 8.50 -1.67
N SER A 227 -0.24 8.55 -0.73
CA SER A 227 -0.13 7.56 0.34
C SER A 227 -0.34 8.22 1.70
N VAL A 228 -1.18 7.62 2.55
CA VAL A 228 -1.37 8.05 3.94
C VAL A 228 -0.80 6.96 4.84
N THR A 229 0.40 7.20 5.37
CA THR A 229 1.18 6.22 6.14
C THR A 229 0.41 5.66 7.34
N ASP A 230 -0.14 6.53 8.19
CA ASP A 230 -0.89 6.13 9.40
C ASP A 230 -2.17 5.33 9.06
N ALA A 231 -2.71 5.53 7.86
CA ALA A 231 -3.86 4.79 7.35
C ALA A 231 -3.46 3.61 6.46
N SER A 232 -2.17 3.31 6.32
CA SER A 232 -1.63 2.26 5.44
C SER A 232 -2.33 2.21 4.07
N SER A 233 -2.61 3.37 3.49
CA SER A 233 -3.42 3.48 2.28
C SER A 233 -2.65 4.09 1.12
N LEU A 234 -3.01 3.68 -0.09
CA LEU A 234 -2.45 4.14 -1.34
C LEU A 234 -3.58 4.39 -2.35
N PHE A 235 -3.54 5.57 -2.96
CA PHE A 235 -4.28 5.92 -4.16
C PHE A 235 -3.28 6.13 -5.29
N LEU A 236 -3.58 5.57 -6.46
CA LEU A 236 -2.81 5.77 -7.67
C LEU A 236 -3.75 6.04 -8.84
N ARG A 237 -3.48 7.11 -9.58
CA ARG A 237 -4.11 7.44 -10.85
C ARG A 237 -3.10 7.24 -11.97
N ALA A 238 -3.54 6.59 -13.05
CA ALA A 238 -2.85 6.57 -14.32
C ALA A 238 -3.88 6.68 -15.47
N GLY A 239 -3.95 7.86 -16.08
CA GLY A 239 -4.94 8.18 -17.11
C GLY A 239 -6.36 8.25 -16.55
N ASP A 240 -7.25 7.44 -17.12
CA ASP A 240 -8.64 7.24 -16.75
C ASP A 240 -8.83 6.16 -15.65
N VAL A 241 -7.74 5.55 -15.17
CA VAL A 241 -7.76 4.52 -14.14
C VAL A 241 -7.38 5.09 -12.79
N ALA A 242 -8.22 4.87 -11.78
CA ALA A 242 -7.89 5.07 -10.37
C ALA A 242 -7.94 3.76 -9.60
N LEU A 243 -6.84 3.45 -8.91
CA LEU A 243 -6.73 2.32 -8.00
C LEU A 243 -6.57 2.79 -6.56
N TYR A 244 -7.24 2.07 -5.66
CA TYR A 244 -7.19 2.32 -4.22
C TYR A 244 -6.83 1.03 -3.50
N ALA A 245 -5.94 1.13 -2.53
CA ALA A 245 -5.64 0.07 -1.59
C ALA A 245 -5.62 0.62 -0.16
N VAL A 246 -6.28 -0.07 0.77
CA VAL A 246 -6.04 0.05 2.20
C VAL A 246 -5.44 -1.26 2.66
N LEU A 247 -4.24 -1.21 3.23
CA LEU A 247 -3.52 -2.37 3.69
C LEU A 247 -3.90 -2.69 5.15
N ASN A 248 -3.70 -3.94 5.55
CA ASN A 248 -3.89 -4.40 6.93
C ASN A 248 -5.31 -4.19 7.50
N ASP A 249 -6.36 -4.14 6.67
CA ASP A 249 -7.73 -3.88 7.11
C ASP A 249 -8.73 -5.00 6.81
N GLY A 250 -8.31 -6.07 6.11
CA GLY A 250 -9.18 -7.20 5.78
C GLY A 250 -10.47 -6.82 5.07
N GLN A 251 -10.41 -5.85 4.15
CA GLN A 251 -11.55 -5.32 3.39
C GLN A 251 -12.58 -4.53 4.23
N ALA A 252 -12.25 -4.16 5.47
CA ALA A 252 -13.17 -3.43 6.33
C ALA A 252 -13.49 -2.01 5.80
N CYS A 253 -12.50 -1.31 5.24
CA CYS A 253 -12.66 0.10 4.88
C CYS A 253 -13.55 0.30 3.64
N VAL A 254 -13.47 -0.57 2.62
CA VAL A 254 -14.35 -0.49 1.44
C VAL A 254 -15.81 -0.70 1.84
N ARG A 255 -16.08 -1.63 2.76
CA ARG A 255 -17.42 -1.85 3.32
C ARG A 255 -17.90 -0.64 4.11
N ALA A 256 -17.03 -0.04 4.91
CA ALA A 256 -17.36 1.15 5.70
C ALA A 256 -17.77 2.36 4.85
N ILE A 257 -17.23 2.48 3.63
CA ILE A 257 -17.56 3.57 2.73
C ILE A 257 -18.63 3.23 1.70
N GLU A 258 -19.25 2.04 1.74
CA GLU A 258 -20.36 1.67 0.83
C GLU A 258 -21.48 2.73 0.75
N PRO A 259 -21.92 3.38 1.84
CA PRO A 259 -22.92 4.45 1.76
C PRO A 259 -22.44 5.67 0.95
N THR A 260 -21.13 5.94 0.95
CA THR A 260 -20.51 6.99 0.13
C THR A 260 -20.49 6.55 -1.33
N LEU A 261 -20.06 5.31 -1.60
CA LEU A 261 -20.00 4.75 -2.95
C LEU A 261 -21.37 4.70 -3.61
N GLY A 262 -22.42 4.31 -2.88
CA GLY A 262 -23.79 4.22 -3.40
C GLY A 262 -24.41 5.55 -3.84
N ARG A 263 -23.76 6.68 -3.50
CA ARG A 263 -24.17 8.03 -3.94
C ARG A 263 -23.44 8.50 -5.19
N ILE A 264 -22.36 7.84 -5.59
CA ILE A 264 -21.59 8.19 -6.80
C ILE A 264 -22.34 7.66 -8.02
N THR A 265 -22.75 8.54 -8.92
CA THR A 265 -23.62 8.19 -10.06
C THR A 265 -22.91 8.24 -11.43
N GLY A 266 -21.59 8.45 -11.45
CA GLY A 266 -20.81 8.48 -12.69
C GLY A 266 -19.29 8.46 -12.46
N PRO A 267 -18.48 8.57 -13.54
CA PRO A 267 -17.03 8.63 -13.44
C PRO A 267 -16.56 9.80 -12.59
N LEU A 268 -15.46 9.61 -11.86
CA LEU A 268 -14.95 10.64 -10.96
C LEU A 268 -14.05 11.64 -11.67
N HIS A 269 -14.19 12.91 -11.29
CA HIS A 269 -13.15 13.92 -11.53
C HIS A 269 -11.91 13.61 -10.67
N PRO A 270 -10.68 13.97 -11.08
CA PRO A 270 -9.47 13.69 -10.29
C PRO A 270 -9.48 14.21 -8.85
N MET A 271 -10.11 15.37 -8.62
CA MET A 271 -10.31 15.89 -7.25
C MET A 271 -11.26 15.01 -6.43
N GLN A 272 -12.33 14.49 -7.04
CA GLN A 272 -13.25 13.55 -6.39
C GLN A 272 -12.55 12.25 -6.04
N ALA A 273 -11.67 11.76 -6.93
CA ALA A 273 -10.86 10.58 -6.68
C ALA A 273 -9.94 10.76 -5.45
N ARG A 274 -9.30 11.92 -5.32
CA ARG A 274 -8.52 12.26 -4.11
C ARG A 274 -9.38 12.31 -2.84
N GLU A 275 -10.59 12.87 -2.93
CA GLU A 275 -11.49 12.88 -1.77
C GLU A 275 -11.91 11.47 -1.37
N LEU A 276 -12.21 10.61 -2.35
CA LEU A 276 -12.52 9.21 -2.08
C LEU A 276 -11.35 8.46 -1.42
N ALA A 277 -10.11 8.76 -1.83
CA ALA A 277 -8.91 8.25 -1.16
C ALA A 277 -8.83 8.72 0.30
N ALA A 278 -9.19 9.98 0.57
CA ALA A 278 -9.25 10.53 1.92
C ALA A 278 -10.35 9.87 2.76
N GLU A 279 -11.50 9.55 2.17
CA GLU A 279 -12.59 8.83 2.85
C GLU A 279 -12.16 7.41 3.26
N LEU A 280 -11.48 6.66 2.39
CA LEU A 280 -10.91 5.36 2.73
C LEU A 280 -9.84 5.43 3.82
N ALA A 281 -8.90 6.38 3.70
CA ALA A 281 -7.86 6.58 4.70
C ALA A 281 -8.45 6.98 6.05
N ALA A 282 -9.45 7.86 6.07
CA ALA A 282 -10.18 8.19 7.29
C ALA A 282 -10.89 6.96 7.86
N ALA A 283 -11.59 6.15 7.06
CA ALA A 283 -12.22 4.91 7.54
C ALA A 283 -11.21 4.00 8.24
N LYS A 284 -9.99 3.86 7.72
CA LYS A 284 -8.93 3.09 8.37
C LYS A 284 -8.50 3.67 9.71
N LEU A 285 -8.35 4.99 9.83
CA LEU A 285 -8.02 5.63 11.10
C LEU A 285 -9.11 5.46 12.17
N HIS A 286 -10.37 5.25 11.74
CA HIS A 286 -11.48 4.95 12.66
C HIS A 286 -11.61 3.45 12.97
N LEU A 287 -10.92 2.54 12.27
CA LEU A 287 -11.05 1.09 12.50
C LEU A 287 -10.42 0.70 13.86
N LYS A 288 -11.24 0.21 14.79
CA LYS A 288 -10.81 -0.13 16.17
C LYS A 288 -10.13 -1.49 16.29
N ASN A 289 -10.61 -2.47 15.52
CA ASN A 289 -10.20 -3.87 15.60
C ASN A 289 -9.67 -4.33 14.23
N PRO A 290 -8.50 -3.82 13.77
CA PRO A 290 -7.89 -4.34 12.55
C PRO A 290 -7.61 -5.85 12.69
N PRO A 291 -7.64 -6.62 11.59
CA PRO A 291 -7.34 -8.05 11.61
C PRO A 291 -5.93 -8.32 12.14
N ARG A 292 -5.73 -9.53 12.68
CA ARG A 292 -4.41 -10.06 13.00
C ARG A 292 -3.96 -10.98 11.88
N PHE A 293 -2.71 -10.88 11.46
CA PHE A 293 -2.18 -11.70 10.37
C PHE A 293 -1.17 -12.70 10.89
N SER A 294 -1.22 -13.92 10.37
CA SER A 294 -0.28 -15.00 10.71
C SER A 294 0.25 -15.66 9.44
N THR A 295 1.50 -16.12 9.50
CA THR A 295 2.06 -17.04 8.50
C THR A 295 2.15 -18.42 9.13
N LEU A 296 1.50 -19.39 8.51
CA LEU A 296 1.47 -20.79 8.92
C LEU A 296 2.28 -21.62 7.93
N MET A 297 2.98 -22.62 8.43
CA MET A 297 3.73 -23.56 7.63
C MET A 297 3.91 -24.83 8.46
N SER A 298 3.67 -25.98 7.85
CA SER A 298 3.91 -27.29 8.49
C SER A 298 4.85 -28.18 7.68
N ASP A 299 5.01 -27.91 6.39
CA ASP A 299 5.95 -28.57 5.50
C ASP A 299 7.34 -27.92 5.56
N GLU A 300 8.40 -28.74 5.72
CA GLU A 300 9.77 -28.26 5.92
C GLU A 300 10.35 -27.54 4.70
N ASP A 301 9.85 -27.82 3.49
CA ASP A 301 10.21 -27.14 2.25
C ASP A 301 9.33 -25.91 1.97
N GLY A 302 8.32 -25.66 2.81
CA GLY A 302 7.39 -24.54 2.69
C GLY A 302 6.35 -24.68 1.59
N ALA A 303 6.11 -25.90 1.10
CA ALA A 303 5.11 -26.15 0.06
C ALA A 303 3.68 -25.79 0.49
N ASP A 304 3.41 -25.75 1.80
CA ASP A 304 2.12 -25.40 2.41
C ASP A 304 2.12 -24.02 3.07
N LEU A 305 3.15 -23.19 2.83
CA LEU A 305 3.26 -21.86 3.42
C LEU A 305 1.99 -21.06 3.13
N GLN A 306 1.31 -20.61 4.18
CA GLN A 306 0.04 -19.94 4.08
C GLN A 306 0.02 -18.66 4.93
N MET A 307 -0.48 -17.57 4.36
CA MET A 307 -0.85 -16.38 5.11
C MET A 307 -2.34 -16.44 5.43
N ILE A 308 -2.70 -16.14 6.68
CA ILE A 308 -4.09 -16.10 7.13
C ILE A 308 -4.38 -14.79 7.87
N ALA A 309 -5.64 -14.39 7.85
CA ALA A 309 -6.17 -13.29 8.66
C ALA A 309 -7.14 -13.85 9.72
N ASP A 310 -6.95 -13.41 10.96
CA ASP A 310 -7.87 -13.62 12.06
C ASP A 310 -8.68 -12.33 12.27
N LEU A 311 -10.00 -12.45 12.08
CA LEU A 311 -10.95 -11.35 12.15
C LEU A 311 -11.82 -11.51 13.38
N ASP A 312 -12.26 -10.39 13.95
CA ASP A 312 -13.28 -10.40 14.99
C ASP A 312 -14.57 -11.03 14.43
N PRO A 313 -15.10 -12.12 15.02
CA PRO A 313 -16.34 -12.75 14.56
C PRO A 313 -17.56 -11.82 14.57
N ALA A 314 -17.53 -10.75 15.38
CA ALA A 314 -18.58 -9.72 15.40
C ALA A 314 -18.50 -8.75 14.20
N GLY A 315 -17.45 -8.85 13.39
CA GLY A 315 -17.16 -7.95 12.27
C GLY A 315 -16.34 -6.72 12.65
N PRO A 316 -16.05 -5.86 11.66
CA PRO A 316 -15.24 -4.67 11.90
C PRO A 316 -16.01 -3.64 12.74
N LEU A 317 -15.34 -3.09 13.74
CA LEU A 317 -15.81 -2.06 14.64
C LEU A 317 -15.10 -0.75 14.34
N PHE A 318 -15.87 0.31 14.17
CA PHE A 318 -15.34 1.65 13.92
C PHE A 318 -15.59 2.59 15.11
N LEU A 319 -14.70 3.55 15.29
CA LEU A 319 -14.99 4.80 15.99
C LEU A 319 -16.09 5.54 15.22
N GLU A 320 -16.84 6.37 15.94
CA GLU A 320 -17.75 7.30 15.28
C GLU A 320 -16.93 8.20 14.36
N LYS A 321 -17.38 8.33 13.11
CA LYS A 321 -16.69 9.14 12.11
C LYS A 321 -16.73 10.61 12.53
N ASP A 322 -15.56 11.19 12.77
CA ASP A 322 -15.45 12.58 13.21
C ASP A 322 -14.89 13.53 12.13
N ALA A 323 -15.38 14.77 12.11
CA ALA A 323 -14.94 15.77 11.15
C ALA A 323 -13.45 16.14 11.26
N PRO A 324 -12.86 16.28 12.46
CA PRO A 324 -11.42 16.51 12.61
C PRO A 324 -10.53 15.47 11.90
N THR A 325 -10.79 14.17 12.09
CA THR A 325 -10.02 13.08 11.48
C THR A 325 -10.14 13.11 9.96
N VAL A 326 -11.37 13.21 9.44
CA VAL A 326 -11.61 13.30 7.99
C VAL A 326 -10.95 14.56 7.41
N GLY A 327 -11.09 15.69 8.09
CA GLY A 327 -10.53 16.95 7.64
C GLY A 327 -9.00 16.99 7.64
N PHE A 328 -8.37 16.33 8.63
CA PHE A 328 -6.92 16.14 8.65
C PHE A 328 -6.44 15.37 7.41
N VAL A 329 -7.09 14.24 7.12
CA VAL A 329 -6.75 13.39 5.97
C VAL A 329 -7.02 14.13 4.64
N LYS A 330 -8.16 14.83 4.51
CA LYS A 330 -8.45 15.65 3.33
C LYS A 330 -7.38 16.73 3.14
N HIS A 331 -7.07 17.52 4.16
CA HIS A 331 -6.00 18.52 4.06
C HIS A 331 -4.67 17.90 3.62
N PHE A 332 -4.30 16.73 4.15
CA PHE A 332 -3.11 16.00 3.72
C PHE A 332 -3.17 15.59 2.25
N ALA A 333 -4.27 14.97 1.80
CA ALA A 333 -4.46 14.46 0.44
C ALA A 333 -4.46 15.58 -0.62
N PHE A 334 -4.88 16.80 -0.25
CA PHE A 334 -4.98 17.95 -1.16
C PHE A 334 -3.84 18.96 -1.05
N ARG A 335 -2.90 18.81 -0.10
CA ARG A 335 -1.87 19.83 0.23
C ARG A 335 -1.03 20.36 -0.94
N HIS A 336 -0.88 19.58 -2.01
CA HIS A 336 -0.09 19.93 -3.20
C HIS A 336 -0.90 20.56 -4.33
N VAL A 337 -2.23 20.59 -4.19
CA VAL A 337 -3.15 21.15 -5.20
C VAL A 337 -4.04 22.25 -4.61
N LEU A 338 -3.76 22.70 -3.39
CA LEU A 338 -4.53 23.75 -2.70
C LEU A 338 -4.65 25.05 -3.53
N ASP A 339 -3.60 25.42 -4.27
CA ASP A 339 -3.58 26.64 -5.10
C ASP A 339 -4.41 26.49 -6.39
N ARG A 340 -4.97 25.30 -6.64
CA ARG A 340 -5.79 24.98 -7.82
C ARG A 340 -7.28 24.79 -7.46
N ILE A 341 -7.65 25.00 -6.20
CA ILE A 341 -9.03 24.88 -5.75
C ILE A 341 -9.76 26.16 -6.18
N GLU A 342 -10.61 26.05 -7.19
CA GLU A 342 -11.39 27.18 -7.69
C GLU A 342 -12.28 27.78 -6.59
N GLY A 343 -12.48 29.10 -6.64
CA GLY A 343 -13.34 29.82 -5.70
C GLY A 343 -12.76 30.08 -4.30
N HIS A 344 -11.54 29.60 -4.00
CA HIS A 344 -10.94 29.74 -2.67
C HIS A 344 -9.48 30.21 -2.72
N THR A 345 -9.11 31.06 -1.77
CA THR A 345 -7.69 31.25 -1.44
C THR A 345 -7.11 29.98 -0.81
N ARG A 346 -5.78 29.86 -0.83
CA ARG A 346 -5.08 28.72 -0.20
C ARG A 346 -5.45 28.59 1.27
N GLU A 347 -5.48 29.71 1.99
CA GLU A 347 -5.79 29.77 3.42
C GLU A 347 -7.23 29.33 3.70
N GLU A 348 -8.20 29.80 2.91
CA GLU A 348 -9.60 29.39 3.01
C GLU A 348 -9.78 27.90 2.72
N ALA A 349 -9.19 27.40 1.63
CA ALA A 349 -9.27 26.00 1.27
C ALA A 349 -8.69 25.09 2.37
N VAL A 350 -7.55 25.47 2.96
CA VAL A 350 -6.96 24.74 4.10
C VAL A 350 -7.92 24.73 5.29
N ALA A 351 -8.52 25.87 5.62
CA ALA A 351 -9.44 25.97 6.76
C ALA A 351 -10.69 25.09 6.54
N LEU A 352 -11.29 25.14 5.36
CA LEU A 352 -12.49 24.36 5.02
C LEU A 352 -12.18 22.86 4.97
N LEU A 353 -11.07 22.44 4.37
CA LEU A 353 -10.66 21.03 4.34
C LEU A 353 -10.43 20.49 5.74
N LYS A 354 -9.70 21.21 6.61
CA LYS A 354 -9.46 20.78 8.00
C LYS A 354 -10.73 20.65 8.84
N GLN A 355 -11.76 21.41 8.51
CA GLN A 355 -13.09 21.33 9.14
C GLN A 355 -14.00 20.31 8.48
N ASN A 356 -13.54 19.61 7.44
CA ASN A 356 -14.35 18.73 6.59
C ASN A 356 -15.59 19.43 5.99
N ARG A 357 -15.44 20.70 5.61
CA ARG A 357 -16.50 21.56 5.03
C ARG A 357 -16.32 21.85 3.54
N LEU A 358 -15.26 21.32 2.93
CA LEU A 358 -15.07 21.37 1.49
C LEU A 358 -15.19 19.94 0.94
N SER A 359 -16.15 19.74 0.03
CA SER A 359 -16.34 18.48 -0.70
C SER A 359 -16.28 18.74 -2.20
N PHE A 360 -15.73 17.77 -2.91
CA PHE A 360 -15.68 17.66 -4.36
C PHE A 360 -16.61 16.55 -4.86
N LEU A 361 -16.89 15.54 -4.02
CA LEU A 361 -17.80 14.43 -4.31
C LEU A 361 -19.26 14.88 -4.32
N PHE A 362 -19.68 15.65 -3.32
CA PHE A 362 -21.08 15.99 -3.12
C PHE A 362 -21.30 17.48 -2.95
N ASP A 363 -22.42 17.99 -3.47
CA ASP A 363 -22.89 19.35 -3.22
C ASP A 363 -23.45 19.49 -1.78
N ASP A 364 -23.85 20.71 -1.41
CA ASP A 364 -24.43 21.02 -0.09
C ASP A 364 -25.75 20.26 0.20
N ASN A 365 -26.42 19.77 -0.85
CA ASN A 365 -27.63 18.94 -0.74
C ASN A 365 -27.31 17.44 -0.67
N GLY A 366 -26.04 17.06 -0.78
CA GLY A 366 -25.57 15.68 -0.78
C GLY A 366 -25.71 14.97 -2.12
N ASN A 367 -25.97 15.67 -3.22
CA ASN A 367 -25.99 15.08 -4.56
C ASN A 367 -24.58 14.95 -5.12
N PHE A 368 -24.32 13.91 -5.91
CA PHE A 368 -23.04 13.74 -6.59
C PHE A 368 -22.82 14.84 -7.63
N ILE A 369 -21.66 15.50 -7.55
CA ILE A 369 -21.27 16.57 -8.48
C ILE A 369 -20.84 15.93 -9.80
N THR A 370 -21.55 16.22 -10.90
CA THR A 370 -21.25 15.67 -12.23
C THR A 370 -20.49 16.69 -13.09
N GLY A 371 -19.45 16.24 -13.81
CA GLY A 371 -18.84 16.98 -14.92
C GLY A 371 -18.15 18.32 -14.60
N ARG A 372 -17.83 18.64 -13.34
CA ARG A 372 -17.26 19.94 -12.94
C ARG A 372 -15.97 19.83 -12.10
N ARG A 373 -15.12 20.85 -12.21
CA ARG A 373 -13.99 21.14 -11.29
C ARG A 373 -14.53 21.76 -9.99
N GLY A 374 -14.95 20.92 -9.04
CA GLY A 374 -15.20 21.35 -7.66
C GLY A 374 -16.45 22.21 -7.39
N PRO A 375 -16.65 22.61 -6.12
CA PRO A 375 -17.88 23.27 -5.67
C PRO A 375 -17.91 24.76 -6.05
N GLU A 376 -19.05 25.22 -6.59
CA GLU A 376 -19.38 26.65 -6.65
C GLU A 376 -19.76 27.11 -5.24
N SER A 377 -19.08 28.13 -4.71
CA SER A 377 -19.64 28.88 -3.58
C SER A 377 -20.82 29.70 -4.09
N GLU A 378 -22.06 29.23 -3.87
CA GLU A 378 -23.14 30.19 -3.72
C GLU A 378 -22.84 30.97 -2.44
N VAL A 379 -22.25 32.16 -2.60
CA VAL A 379 -22.26 33.19 -1.57
C VAL A 379 -23.73 33.53 -1.35
N THR A 380 -24.39 32.77 -0.49
CA THR A 380 -25.65 33.19 0.12
C THR A 380 -25.28 34.32 1.06
N SER A 381 -25.35 35.54 0.52
CA SER A 381 -25.44 36.76 1.30
C SER A 381 -26.67 36.66 2.19
N ILE A 382 -26.48 36.20 3.42
CA ILE A 382 -27.46 36.36 4.48
C ILE A 382 -27.18 37.73 5.09
N SER A 383 -28.06 38.67 4.76
CA SER A 383 -28.26 39.96 5.43
C SER A 383 -28.63 39.79 6.90
#